data_AF-A0A8B6C4R5-F1
#
_entry.id   AF-A0A8B6C4R5-F1
#
_cell.length_a   1.000
_cell.length_b   1.000
_cell.length_c   1.000
_cell.angle_alpha   90.00
_cell.angle_beta   90.00
_cell.angle_gamma   90.00
#
_symmetry.space_group_name_H-M   'P 1'
#
loop_
_entity.id
_entity.type
_entity.pdbx_description
1 polymer ?
#
loop_
_entity_poly.entity_id
_entity_poly.type
_entity_poly.pdbx_seq_one_letter_code
_entity_poly.pdbx_strand_id
1 'polypeptide(L)'
;MTKFKILLCLFASLPFSRACVTCSLSDWHQWSECSKSCGGGITTRQRSVCCPPEVPYDTCLDSLCKGTVTYNDTHQTAICNDHCLHGGTYIEGCTCRAGWTGRCCGIPCGDQIHGGNCSQGCECAEGLKCDQNSGQCVLRESVVKTKVPNTTKDSAQFVK
;
A
#
# COMPACT_ATOMS: atom_id res chain seq x y z
N MET A 1 -27.32 -17.51 -8.32
CA MET A 1 -26.37 -16.39 -8.43
C MET A 1 -26.81 -15.51 -9.58
N THR A 2 -27.11 -14.24 -9.32
CA THR A 2 -27.72 -13.31 -10.30
C THR A 2 -26.67 -12.85 -11.30
N LYS A 3 -26.82 -13.19 -12.60
CA LYS A 3 -25.92 -12.73 -13.66
C LYS A 3 -26.24 -11.26 -14.00
N PHE A 4 -25.25 -10.38 -13.87
CA PHE A 4 -25.39 -8.98 -14.26
C PHE A 4 -25.50 -8.88 -15.78
N LYS A 5 -26.52 -8.17 -16.27
CA LYS A 5 -26.78 -7.93 -17.69
C LYS A 5 -26.27 -6.54 -18.06
N ILE A 6 -25.51 -6.44 -19.14
CA ILE A 6 -25.04 -5.18 -19.70
C ILE A 6 -25.61 -4.99 -21.11
N LEU A 7 -25.96 -3.75 -21.44
CA LEU A 7 -26.48 -3.39 -22.75
C LEU A 7 -25.34 -2.81 -23.59
N LEU A 8 -24.86 -3.58 -24.57
CA LEU A 8 -23.85 -3.12 -25.52
C LEU A 8 -24.55 -2.60 -26.76
N CYS A 9 -24.52 -1.28 -26.97
CA CYS A 9 -25.06 -0.63 -28.16
C CYS A 9 -23.89 -0.20 -29.06
N LEU A 10 -23.72 -0.85 -30.21
CA LEU A 10 -22.76 -0.42 -31.21
C LEU A 10 -23.34 0.78 -31.98
N PHE A 11 -22.50 1.79 -32.27
CA PHE A 11 -22.86 2.88 -33.17
C PHE A 11 -22.92 2.34 -34.60
N ALA A 12 -24.09 1.89 -35.04
CA ALA A 12 -24.34 1.64 -36.45
C ALA A 12 -24.45 2.99 -37.18
N SER A 13 -23.74 3.14 -38.30
CA SER A 13 -23.77 4.32 -39.18
C SER A 13 -25.08 4.52 -39.96
N LEU A 14 -26.19 3.92 -39.49
CA LEU A 14 -27.52 3.97 -40.12
C LEU A 14 -28.53 4.63 -39.18
N PRO A 15 -29.43 5.50 -39.67
CA PRO A 15 -30.19 6.42 -38.82
C PRO A 15 -31.32 5.79 -37.99
N PHE A 16 -31.60 4.47 -38.07
CA PHE A 16 -32.81 3.91 -37.45
C PHE A 16 -32.73 2.49 -36.84
N SER A 17 -31.55 1.96 -36.49
CA SER A 17 -31.51 0.77 -35.62
C SER A 17 -30.29 0.76 -34.69
N ARG A 18 -30.52 1.11 -33.42
CA ARG A 18 -29.62 0.73 -32.33
C ARG A 18 -29.84 -0.75 -32.06
N ALA A 19 -29.05 -1.61 -32.69
CA ALA A 19 -28.96 -3.01 -32.29
C ALA A 19 -28.18 -3.06 -30.96
N CYS A 20 -28.91 -2.98 -29.85
CA CYS A 20 -28.32 -3.17 -28.53
C CYS A 20 -28.46 -4.65 -28.16
N VAL A 21 -27.33 -5.34 -27.97
CA VAL A 21 -27.32 -6.73 -27.52
C VAL A 21 -27.28 -6.72 -25.99
N THR A 22 -28.20 -7.46 -25.37
CA THR A 22 -28.13 -7.71 -23.94
C THR A 22 -27.15 -8.86 -23.70
N CYS A 23 -25.97 -8.54 -23.18
CA CYS A 23 -24.98 -9.53 -22.81
C CYS A 23 -24.98 -9.75 -21.30
N SER A 24 -24.52 -10.91 -20.86
CA SER A 24 -24.33 -11.22 -19.43
C SER A 24 -22.85 -11.25 -19.10
N LEU A 25 -22.49 -10.94 -17.86
CA LEU A 25 -21.11 -11.05 -17.39
C LEU A 25 -20.85 -12.45 -16.83
N SER A 26 -19.67 -12.99 -17.10
CA SER A 26 -19.19 -14.20 -16.42
C SER A 26 -18.98 -13.93 -14.94
N ASP A 27 -18.78 -15.00 -14.18
CA ASP A 27 -18.21 -14.87 -12.84
C ASP A 27 -16.80 -14.26 -12.92
N TRP A 28 -16.42 -13.60 -11.83
CA TRP A 28 -15.07 -13.07 -11.68
C TRP A 28 -14.06 -14.20 -11.56
N HIS A 29 -12.92 -14.07 -12.23
CA HIS A 29 -11.74 -14.84 -11.87
C HIS A 29 -11.29 -14.49 -10.45
N GLN A 30 -10.46 -15.37 -9.88
CA GLN A 30 -9.79 -15.08 -8.62
C GLN A 30 -8.92 -13.84 -8.75
N TRP A 31 -8.75 -13.14 -7.63
CA TRP A 31 -7.79 -12.05 -7.54
C TRP A 31 -6.37 -12.55 -7.80
N SER A 32 -5.58 -11.73 -8.49
CA SER A 32 -4.15 -11.97 -8.62
C SER A 32 -3.47 -11.87 -7.26
N GLU A 33 -2.26 -12.40 -7.17
CA GLU A 33 -1.35 -12.05 -6.09
C GLU A 33 -1.19 -10.53 -6.00
N CYS A 34 -1.01 -10.04 -4.79
CA CYS A 34 -0.81 -8.62 -4.54
C CYS A 34 0.56 -8.19 -5.07
N SER A 35 0.61 -7.03 -5.74
CA SER A 35 1.88 -6.52 -6.29
C SER A 35 2.93 -6.14 -5.24
N LYS A 36 2.54 -6.03 -3.97
CA LYS A 36 3.43 -5.73 -2.84
C LYS A 36 3.02 -6.54 -1.63
N SER A 37 3.99 -6.87 -0.78
CA SER A 37 3.73 -7.52 0.51
C SER A 37 3.26 -6.56 1.60
N CYS A 38 3.46 -5.25 1.46
CA CYS A 38 3.11 -4.24 2.46
C CYS A 38 3.00 -2.83 1.85
N GLY A 39 2.45 -1.89 2.62
CA GLY A 39 2.40 -0.46 2.29
C GLY A 39 1.53 -0.11 1.08
N GLY A 40 0.53 -0.93 0.79
CA GLY A 40 -0.42 -0.73 -0.31
C GLY A 40 0.13 -1.19 -1.64
N GLY A 41 -0.26 -2.39 -2.02
CA GLY A 41 -0.14 -2.95 -3.36
C GLY A 41 -1.45 -2.86 -4.14
N ILE A 42 -1.40 -3.39 -5.35
CA ILE A 42 -2.54 -3.51 -6.26
C ILE A 42 -2.72 -5.01 -6.55
N THR A 43 -3.97 -5.47 -6.49
CA THR A 43 -4.40 -6.76 -7.02
C THR A 43 -5.42 -6.51 -8.13
N THR A 44 -5.41 -7.38 -9.14
CA THR A 44 -6.31 -7.30 -10.28
C THR A 44 -7.08 -8.59 -10.45
N ARG A 45 -8.29 -8.47 -11.01
CA ARG A 45 -9.06 -9.61 -11.52
C ARG A 45 -9.79 -9.22 -12.78
N GLN A 46 -10.17 -10.23 -13.53
CA GLN A 46 -10.88 -10.07 -14.79
C GLN A 46 -12.12 -10.95 -14.87
N ARG A 47 -13.04 -10.60 -15.75
CA ARG A 47 -14.20 -11.41 -16.14
C ARG A 47 -14.53 -11.15 -17.61
N SER A 48 -15.25 -12.07 -18.22
CA SER A 48 -15.59 -12.00 -19.63
C SER A 48 -17.03 -11.54 -19.84
N VAL A 49 -17.28 -10.94 -21.01
CA VAL A 49 -18.64 -10.69 -21.50
C VAL A 49 -19.12 -11.93 -22.27
N CYS A 50 -20.34 -12.38 -21.97
CA CYS A 50 -20.99 -13.52 -22.60
C CYS A 50 -22.26 -13.04 -23.35
N CYS A 51 -22.21 -13.02 -24.68
CA CYS A 51 -23.31 -12.60 -25.55
C CYS A 51 -23.96 -13.82 -26.25
N PRO A 52 -25.26 -13.76 -26.58
CA PRO A 52 -25.94 -14.80 -27.35
C PRO A 52 -25.43 -14.88 -28.81
N PRO A 53 -25.41 -16.07 -29.43
CA PRO A 53 -24.79 -16.31 -30.75
C PRO A 53 -25.58 -15.80 -31.97
N GLU A 54 -26.60 -14.96 -31.80
CA GLU A 54 -27.57 -14.63 -32.85
C GLU A 54 -27.23 -13.40 -33.71
N VAL A 55 -25.99 -12.89 -33.69
CA VAL A 55 -25.61 -11.71 -34.49
C VAL A 55 -24.52 -12.01 -35.55
N PRO A 56 -24.67 -11.54 -36.81
CA PRO A 56 -23.74 -11.84 -37.91
C PRO A 56 -22.56 -10.85 -38.03
N TYR A 57 -22.32 -10.02 -37.01
CA TYR A 57 -21.21 -9.06 -37.00
C TYR A 57 -20.20 -9.43 -35.92
N ASP A 58 -18.95 -9.60 -36.36
CA ASP A 58 -17.77 -10.25 -35.74
C ASP A 58 -17.27 -9.72 -34.37
N THR A 59 -18.11 -9.07 -33.56
CA THR A 59 -17.69 -8.43 -32.29
C THR A 59 -17.85 -9.30 -31.05
N CYS A 60 -18.32 -10.54 -31.18
CA CYS A 60 -18.31 -11.52 -30.10
C CYS A 60 -17.92 -12.88 -30.67
N LEU A 61 -16.62 -13.06 -30.94
CA LEU A 61 -16.13 -14.34 -31.39
C LEU A 61 -16.19 -15.36 -30.24
N ASP A 62 -17.28 -16.11 -30.32
CA ASP A 62 -17.50 -17.48 -29.86
C ASP A 62 -18.36 -17.65 -28.61
N SER A 63 -19.08 -18.78 -28.65
CA SER A 63 -20.02 -19.37 -27.71
C SER A 63 -19.44 -19.77 -26.33
N LEU A 64 -18.19 -19.40 -26.06
CA LEU A 64 -17.59 -19.39 -24.73
C LEU A 64 -17.34 -17.94 -24.35
N CYS A 65 -17.45 -17.58 -23.07
CA CYS A 65 -17.12 -16.25 -22.55
C CYS A 65 -15.63 -15.87 -22.82
N LYS A 66 -15.29 -15.59 -24.08
CA LYS A 66 -13.96 -15.34 -24.64
C LYS A 66 -13.87 -14.00 -25.36
N GLY A 67 -14.93 -13.19 -25.29
CA GLY A 67 -14.93 -11.87 -25.88
C GLY A 67 -13.86 -10.97 -25.25
N THR A 68 -13.00 -10.40 -26.09
CA THR A 68 -11.98 -9.39 -25.75
C THR A 68 -12.55 -7.98 -25.60
N VAL A 69 -13.87 -7.85 -25.41
CA VAL A 69 -14.51 -6.54 -25.23
C VAL A 69 -14.01 -5.95 -23.91
N THR A 70 -13.15 -4.94 -24.01
CA THR A 70 -12.68 -4.13 -22.89
C THR A 70 -13.82 -3.20 -22.47
N TYR A 71 -14.79 -3.72 -21.74
CA TYR A 71 -15.74 -2.89 -21.00
C TYR A 71 -15.09 -2.46 -19.69
N ASN A 72 -15.32 -1.22 -19.23
CA ASN A 72 -14.68 -0.70 -18.03
C ASN A 72 -14.90 -1.61 -16.79
N ASP A 73 -16.01 -2.37 -16.76
CA ASP A 73 -16.32 -3.28 -15.67
C ASP A 73 -15.86 -4.75 -15.88
N THR A 74 -15.05 -5.06 -16.89
CA THR A 74 -14.45 -6.41 -17.06
C THR A 74 -13.15 -6.58 -16.30
N HIS A 75 -12.51 -5.47 -15.91
CA HIS A 75 -11.30 -5.47 -15.10
C HIS A 75 -11.60 -4.76 -13.78
N GLN A 76 -11.12 -5.34 -12.69
CA GLN A 76 -11.20 -4.68 -11.40
C GLN A 76 -9.82 -4.65 -10.76
N THR A 77 -9.48 -3.49 -10.23
CA THR A 77 -8.29 -3.25 -9.43
C THR A 77 -8.72 -2.90 -8.01
N ALA A 78 -8.05 -3.47 -7.02
CA ALA A 78 -8.25 -3.16 -5.61
C ALA A 78 -6.92 -2.99 -4.89
N ILE A 79 -6.93 -2.22 -3.80
CA ILE A 79 -5.81 -2.10 -2.88
C ILE A 79 -5.71 -3.39 -2.06
N CYS A 80 -4.49 -3.87 -1.88
CA CYS A 80 -4.19 -5.02 -1.03
C CYS A 80 -2.92 -4.74 -0.20
N ASN A 81 -2.75 -5.49 0.90
CA ASN A 81 -1.59 -5.37 1.79
C ASN A 81 -1.31 -3.92 2.22
N ASP A 82 -2.35 -3.24 2.70
CA ASP A 82 -2.34 -1.85 3.17
C ASP A 82 -1.72 -1.68 4.57
N HIS A 83 -1.23 -2.75 5.20
CA HIS A 83 -0.57 -2.65 6.49
C HIS A 83 0.80 -1.95 6.41
N CYS A 84 1.10 -1.20 7.46
CA CYS A 84 2.38 -0.53 7.68
C CYS A 84 3.09 -1.15 8.90
N LEU A 85 4.42 -1.26 8.84
CA LEU A 85 5.22 -1.74 9.96
C LEU A 85 5.37 -0.64 11.02
N HIS A 86 5.84 -1.04 12.21
CA HIS A 86 6.17 -0.13 13.33
C HIS A 86 5.05 0.88 13.68
N GLY A 87 3.79 0.47 13.50
CA GLY A 87 2.61 1.27 13.84
C GLY A 87 2.35 2.46 12.93
N GLY A 88 2.89 2.46 11.70
CA GLY A 88 2.53 3.43 10.67
C GLY A 88 1.03 3.39 10.32
N THR A 89 0.53 4.46 9.72
CA THR A 89 -0.88 4.60 9.31
C THR A 89 -0.98 4.62 7.80
N TYR A 90 -1.92 3.86 7.23
CA TYR A 90 -2.16 3.83 5.80
C TYR A 90 -3.29 4.80 5.42
N ILE A 91 -3.03 5.69 4.46
CA ILE A 91 -4.04 6.59 3.89
C ILE A 91 -4.02 6.44 2.36
N GLU A 92 -2.95 6.89 1.72
CA GLU A 92 -2.67 6.71 0.28
C GLU A 92 -1.22 6.23 0.12
N GLY A 93 -0.83 5.29 0.97
CA GLY A 93 0.56 4.96 1.30
C GLY A 93 0.81 5.07 2.80
N CYS A 94 1.91 4.46 3.27
CA CYS A 94 2.26 4.47 4.68
C CYS A 94 2.81 5.83 5.12
N THR A 95 2.18 6.39 6.14
CA THR A 95 2.73 7.47 6.97
C THR A 95 3.40 6.83 8.20
N CYS A 96 4.71 6.95 8.29
CA CYS A 96 5.51 6.29 9.32
C CYS A 96 5.53 7.07 10.63
N ARG A 97 5.57 6.31 11.74
CA ARG A 97 5.84 6.87 13.06
C ARG A 97 7.27 7.40 13.14
N ALA A 98 7.52 8.22 14.16
CA ALA A 98 8.84 8.79 14.37
C ALA A 98 9.92 7.72 14.54
N GLY A 99 11.07 7.94 13.89
CA GLY A 99 12.18 6.99 13.85
C GLY A 99 12.14 6.01 12.68
N TRP A 100 11.11 6.04 11.84
CA TRP A 100 10.92 5.12 10.72
C TRP A 100 10.56 5.82 9.41
N THR A 101 10.99 5.22 8.30
CA THR A 101 10.72 5.63 6.93
C THR A 101 10.63 4.42 5.99
N GLY A 102 10.51 4.70 4.69
CA GLY A 102 10.35 3.72 3.63
C GLY A 102 8.89 3.35 3.39
N ARG A 103 8.65 2.63 2.30
CA ARG A 103 7.30 2.31 1.79
C ARG A 103 6.41 1.59 2.80
N CYS A 104 7.02 0.78 3.67
CA CYS A 104 6.31 0.02 4.70
C CYS A 104 6.73 0.41 6.12
N CYS A 105 7.45 1.52 6.31
CA CYS A 105 7.97 1.94 7.62
C CYS A 105 8.96 0.97 8.27
N GLY A 106 9.64 0.12 7.49
CA GLY A 106 10.62 -0.85 7.99
C GLY A 106 12.07 -0.34 8.00
N ILE A 107 12.31 0.90 7.57
CA ILE A 107 13.66 1.47 7.48
C ILE A 107 13.82 2.47 8.63
N PRO A 108 14.76 2.27 9.56
CA PRO A 108 15.04 3.25 10.61
C PRO A 108 15.59 4.55 10.00
N CYS A 109 15.41 5.69 10.66
CA CYS A 109 15.99 6.94 10.18
C CYS A 109 17.53 6.86 10.11
N GLY A 110 18.09 7.49 9.09
CA GLY A 110 19.54 7.66 8.96
C GLY A 110 20.10 8.63 10.00
N ASP A 111 21.42 8.76 10.03
CA ASP A 111 22.08 9.71 10.90
C ASP A 111 21.65 11.16 10.56
N GLN A 112 21.52 12.00 11.60
CA GLN A 112 21.13 13.42 11.50
C GLN A 112 19.72 13.70 10.97
N ILE A 113 18.83 12.69 10.89
CA ILE A 113 17.41 12.89 10.61
C ILE A 113 16.54 12.16 11.63
N HIS A 114 15.36 12.71 11.91
CA HIS A 114 14.45 12.19 12.91
C HIS A 114 12.99 12.49 12.56
N GLY A 115 12.08 12.07 13.45
CA GLY A 115 10.66 12.35 13.32
C GLY A 115 9.93 11.39 12.38
N GLY A 116 8.64 11.64 12.17
CA GLY A 116 7.79 10.81 11.29
C GLY A 116 8.28 10.86 9.86
N ASN A 117 8.35 9.71 9.18
CA ASN A 117 8.93 9.58 7.85
C ASN A 117 10.39 10.08 7.72
N CYS A 118 11.09 10.33 8.84
CA CYS A 118 12.42 10.94 8.89
C CYS A 118 12.50 12.29 8.14
N SER A 119 11.45 13.10 8.23
CA SER A 119 11.34 14.36 7.48
C SER A 119 11.94 15.57 8.22
N GLN A 120 12.57 15.38 9.38
CA GLN A 120 13.14 16.45 10.19
C GLN A 120 14.66 16.25 10.29
N GLY A 121 15.43 17.32 10.11
CA GLY A 121 16.88 17.32 10.29
C GLY A 121 17.26 17.57 11.75
N CYS A 122 18.34 16.97 12.21
CA CYS A 122 18.89 17.22 13.53
C CYS A 122 19.96 18.32 13.48
N GLU A 123 19.97 19.19 14.49
CA GLU A 123 20.96 20.26 14.66
C GLU A 123 21.93 19.91 15.78
N CYS A 124 22.59 18.76 15.68
CA CYS A 124 23.49 18.28 16.73
C CYS A 124 24.91 18.86 16.54
N ALA A 125 25.52 19.31 17.64
CA ALA A 125 26.93 19.68 17.67
C ALA A 125 27.84 18.47 17.38
N GLU A 126 29.09 18.74 16.99
CA GLU A 126 30.05 17.70 16.66
C GLU A 126 30.23 16.68 17.81
N GLY A 127 30.24 15.39 17.45
CA GLY A 127 30.39 14.30 18.40
C GLY A 127 29.10 13.80 19.06
N LEU A 128 27.96 14.48 18.86
CA LEU A 128 26.66 14.01 19.33
C LEU A 128 25.95 13.11 18.30
N LYS A 129 25.16 12.17 18.79
CA LYS A 129 24.27 11.30 17.99
C LYS A 129 22.85 11.82 18.12
N CYS A 130 22.14 11.91 17.01
CA CYS A 130 20.72 12.24 17.03
C CYS A 130 19.87 11.00 17.33
N ASP A 131 18.93 11.13 18.26
CA ASP A 131 17.86 10.15 18.47
C ASP A 131 16.85 10.23 17.32
N GLN A 132 16.72 9.15 16.58
CA GLN A 132 15.85 9.06 15.40
C GLN A 132 14.35 9.29 15.70
N ASN A 133 13.91 9.05 16.93
CA ASN A 133 12.52 9.19 17.34
C ASN A 133 12.18 10.65 17.71
N SER A 134 12.99 11.28 18.56
CA SER A 134 12.71 12.58 19.17
C SER A 134 13.49 13.75 18.56
N GLY A 135 14.63 13.48 17.90
CA GLY A 135 15.58 14.50 17.46
C GLY A 135 16.56 14.94 18.54
N GLN A 136 16.52 14.34 19.74
CA GLN A 136 17.42 14.72 20.83
C GLN A 136 18.86 14.32 20.54
N CYS A 137 19.80 15.24 20.80
CA CYS A 137 21.21 14.98 20.66
C CYS A 137 21.78 14.36 21.94
N VAL A 138 22.19 13.10 21.85
CA VAL A 138 22.78 12.32 22.95
C VAL A 138 24.25 12.07 22.68
N LEU A 139 25.04 11.81 23.74
CA LEU A 139 26.42 11.37 23.57
C LEU A 139 26.45 10.03 22.84
N ARG A 140 27.42 9.83 21.94
CA ARG A 140 27.66 8.52 21.33
C ARG A 140 28.01 7.54 22.44
N GLU A 141 27.16 6.54 22.69
CA GLU A 141 27.45 5.47 23.66
C GLU A 141 28.63 4.61 23.16
N SER A 142 29.85 5.10 23.40
CA SER A 142 31.08 4.30 23.39
C SER A 142 32.21 4.86 24.25
N VAL A 143 31.96 5.87 25.07
CA VAL A 143 32.79 6.21 26.24
C VAL A 143 31.79 6.65 27.31
N VAL A 144 31.25 5.76 28.16
CA VAL A 144 31.81 5.43 29.46
C VAL A 144 31.15 4.12 29.94
N LYS A 145 31.82 2.98 29.71
CA LYS A 145 31.78 1.86 30.67
C LYS A 145 32.91 2.08 31.68
N THR A 146 32.98 3.22 32.35
CA THR A 146 33.63 3.17 33.66
C THR A 146 32.67 2.36 34.52
N LYS A 147 33.15 1.23 35.02
CA LYS A 147 32.66 0.73 36.30
C LYS A 147 32.51 1.94 37.19
N VAL A 148 31.28 2.29 37.58
CA VAL A 148 31.08 3.10 38.78
C VAL A 148 31.84 2.34 39.87
N PRO A 149 32.90 2.90 40.48
CA PRO A 149 33.42 2.32 41.71
C PRO A 149 32.24 2.36 42.67
N ASN A 150 31.84 1.19 43.12
CA ASN A 150 30.80 1.02 44.11
C ASN A 150 31.35 1.58 45.43
N THR A 151 31.32 2.90 45.59
CA THR A 151 31.58 3.64 46.83
C THR A 151 30.39 4.58 46.98
N THR A 152 29.31 4.17 47.62
CA THR A 152 29.25 4.11 49.07
C THR A 152 27.98 3.36 49.49
N LYS A 153 28.14 2.18 50.08
CA LYS A 153 27.26 1.73 51.16
C LYS A 153 27.92 2.17 52.46
N ASP A 154 27.09 2.64 53.38
CA ASP A 154 27.39 3.01 54.76
C ASP A 154 28.21 4.27 54.97
N SER A 155 27.51 5.39 55.21
CA SER A 155 27.52 6.07 56.52
C SER A 155 26.88 7.45 56.38
N ALA A 156 25.56 7.50 56.59
CA ALA A 156 24.92 8.73 57.03
C ALA A 156 25.30 8.95 58.51
N GLN A 157 25.89 10.10 58.85
CA GLN A 157 26.12 10.72 60.19
C GLN A 157 27.46 11.47 60.17
N PHE A 158 27.67 12.74 60.57
CA PHE A 158 26.91 13.78 61.26
C PHE A 158 27.28 15.15 60.64
N VAL A 159 26.31 16.07 60.57
CA VAL A 159 26.59 17.52 60.56
C VAL A 159 26.04 18.08 61.87
N LYS A 160 26.94 18.74 62.61
CA LYS A 160 26.82 19.36 63.94
C LYS A 160 26.77 18.44 65.15
#